data_AF-A0A5C4YCC3-F1
#
_entry.id   AF-A0A5C4YCC3-F1
#
_cell.length_a   1.000
_cell.length_b   1.000
_cell.length_c   1.000
_cell.angle_alpha   90.00
_cell.angle_beta   90.00
_cell.angle_gamma   90.00
#
_symmetry.space_group_name_H-M   'P 1'
#
loop_
_entity.id
_entity.type
_entity.pdbx_description
1 polymer ?
#
loop_
_entity_poly.entity_id
_entity_poly.type
_entity_poly.pdbx_seq_one_letter_code
_entity_poly.pdbx_strand_id
1 'polypeptide(L)'
;ALLNVRQILAKSTIRRNEKIFKEAEDSVGFCFILMSEFLKNKEDELAKALFEKVINQGIDEFLMLIFSNSKAKLYKEIANIAAQFIEFERYCFELEKPTIKPSKKVQNDLSRSEFLRREANKQRRSREKSQGIS
;
A
#
# COMPACT_ATOMS: atom_id res chain seq x y z
N ALA A 1 5.21 -2.14 0.94
CA ALA A 1 5.50 -1.80 -0.46
C ALA A 1 6.95 -1.35 -0.64
N LEU A 2 7.39 -0.25 0.00
CA LEU A 2 8.73 0.34 -0.20
C LEU A 2 9.93 -0.63 -0.11
N LEU A 3 9.96 -1.49 0.92
CA LEU A 3 11.04 -2.46 1.08
C LEU A 3 11.13 -3.44 -0.10
N ASN A 4 9.99 -3.90 -0.62
CA ASN A 4 9.94 -4.82 -1.76
C ASN A 4 10.46 -4.13 -3.03
N VAL A 5 10.09 -2.87 -3.26
CA VAL A 5 10.59 -2.10 -4.41
C VAL A 5 12.10 -1.96 -4.34
N ARG A 6 12.65 -1.62 -3.17
CA ARG A 6 14.11 -1.50 -2.98
C ARG A 6 14.86 -2.80 -3.19
N GLN A 7 14.30 -3.92 -2.73
CA GLN A 7 14.87 -5.25 -2.96
C GLN A 7 14.87 -5.62 -4.45
N ILE A 8 13.85 -5.22 -5.20
CA ILE A 8 13.79 -5.43 -6.66
C ILE A 8 14.79 -4.52 -7.37
N LEU A 9 14.84 -3.23 -7.01
CA LEU A 9 15.81 -2.28 -7.54
C LEU A 9 17.26 -2.71 -7.30
N ALA A 10 17.56 -3.27 -6.13
CA ALA A 10 18.89 -3.79 -5.80
C ALA A 10 19.35 -4.92 -6.73
N LYS A 11 18.42 -5.68 -7.33
CA LYS A 11 18.72 -6.72 -8.32
C LYS A 11 18.92 -6.17 -9.72
N SER A 12 18.46 -4.95 -9.98
CA SER A 12 18.63 -4.25 -11.26
C SER A 12 19.84 -3.32 -11.25
N THR A 13 20.24 -2.86 -12.43
CA THR A 13 21.22 -1.78 -12.60
C THR A 13 20.61 -0.39 -12.47
N ILE A 14 19.27 -0.28 -12.46
CA ILE A 14 18.54 0.99 -12.42
C ILE A 14 18.68 1.64 -11.04
N ARG A 15 18.90 2.96 -11.03
CA ARG A 15 18.98 3.77 -9.82
C ARG A 15 18.04 4.96 -9.92
N ARG A 16 17.41 5.32 -8.80
CA ARG A 16 16.50 6.45 -8.72
C ARG A 16 17.25 7.75 -8.97
N ASN A 17 16.72 8.58 -9.87
CA ASN A 17 17.17 9.95 -10.03
C ASN A 17 16.48 10.88 -9.02
N GLU A 18 17.14 11.17 -7.91
CA GLU A 18 16.60 11.97 -6.79
C GLU A 18 16.32 13.44 -7.15
N LYS A 19 16.87 13.93 -8.27
CA LYS A 19 16.63 15.30 -8.75
C LYS A 19 15.26 15.43 -9.43
N ILE A 20 14.80 14.36 -10.07
CA ILE A 20 13.55 14.33 -10.84
C ILE A 20 12.43 13.69 -10.01
N PHE A 21 12.73 12.59 -9.31
CA PHE A 21 11.76 11.87 -8.50
C PHE A 21 11.88 12.27 -7.03
N LYS A 22 11.06 13.26 -6.64
CA LYS A 22 10.90 13.66 -5.22
C LYS A 22 10.00 12.71 -4.44
N GLU A 23 9.18 11.91 -5.13
CA GLU A 23 8.29 10.95 -4.51
C GLU A 23 9.03 9.70 -4.02
N ALA A 24 8.37 8.98 -3.11
CA ALA A 24 8.85 7.71 -2.61
C ALA A 24 8.76 6.62 -3.70
N GLU A 25 9.65 5.64 -3.62
CA GLU A 25 9.75 4.55 -4.61
C GLU A 25 8.54 3.60 -4.59
N ASP A 26 7.67 3.68 -3.58
CA ASP A 26 6.40 2.97 -3.51
C ASP A 26 5.20 3.78 -4.03
N SER A 27 5.42 4.97 -4.59
CA SER A 27 4.40 5.69 -5.34
C SER A 27 3.93 4.84 -6.52
N VAL A 28 2.62 4.83 -6.75
CA VAL A 28 1.98 4.09 -7.85
C VAL A 28 2.58 4.54 -9.19
N GLY A 29 2.78 5.85 -9.39
CA GLY A 29 3.37 6.39 -10.61
C GLY A 29 4.82 5.93 -10.82
N PHE A 30 5.61 5.93 -9.75
CA PHE A 30 6.99 5.44 -9.81
C PHE A 30 7.04 3.94 -10.16
N CYS A 31 6.16 3.12 -9.56
CA CYS A 31 6.11 1.69 -9.85
C CYS A 31 5.79 1.39 -11.31
N PHE A 32 4.84 2.11 -11.93
CA PHE A 32 4.52 1.93 -13.35
C PHE A 32 5.66 2.38 -14.28
N ILE A 33 6.31 3.50 -13.97
CA ILE A 33 7.49 3.95 -14.74
C ILE A 33 8.62 2.93 -14.63
N LEU A 34 8.89 2.45 -13.42
CA LEU A 34 9.92 1.44 -13.18
C LEU A 34 9.62 0.13 -13.93
N MET A 35 8.36 -0.32 -13.93
CA MET A 35 7.92 -1.50 -14.68
C MET A 35 8.16 -1.31 -16.19
N SER A 36 7.81 -0.15 -16.74
CA SER A 36 8.09 0.16 -18.15
C SER A 36 9.58 0.13 -18.47
N GLU A 37 10.43 0.58 -17.55
CA GLU A 37 11.87 0.60 -17.76
C GLU A 37 12.48 -0.81 -17.71
N PHE A 38 12.01 -1.68 -16.80
CA PHE A 38 12.39 -3.09 -16.80
C PHE A 38 12.04 -3.79 -18.12
N LEU A 39 10.83 -3.55 -18.65
CA LEU A 39 10.41 -4.13 -19.92
C LEU A 39 11.27 -3.64 -21.11
N LYS A 40 11.67 -2.36 -21.13
CA LYS A 40 12.60 -1.85 -22.16
C LYS A 40 13.97 -2.52 -22.10
N ASN A 41 14.44 -2.81 -20.90
CA ASN A 41 15.71 -3.48 -20.67
C ASN A 41 15.62 -5.01 -20.80
N LYS A 42 14.45 -5.55 -21.19
CA LYS A 42 14.16 -6.99 -21.29
C LYS A 42 14.36 -7.74 -19.95
N GLU A 43 14.11 -7.05 -18.84
CA GLU A 43 14.15 -7.59 -17.49
C GLU A 43 12.75 -8.06 -17.05
N ASP A 44 12.12 -8.94 -17.85
CA ASP A 44 10.72 -9.35 -17.71
C ASP A 44 10.42 -9.97 -16.33
N GLU A 45 11.37 -10.73 -15.79
CA GLU A 45 11.25 -11.34 -14.45
C GLU A 45 11.19 -10.29 -13.33
N LEU A 46 11.91 -9.18 -13.46
CA LEU A 46 11.86 -8.07 -12.49
C LEU A 46 10.57 -7.27 -12.64
N ALA A 47 10.10 -7.07 -13.87
CA ALA A 47 8.80 -6.45 -14.15
C ALA A 47 7.65 -7.27 -13.53
N LYS A 48 7.65 -8.59 -13.75
CA LYS A 48 6.67 -9.51 -13.16
C LYS A 48 6.72 -9.48 -11.63
N ALA A 49 7.91 -9.58 -11.04
CA ALA A 49 8.09 -9.52 -9.59
C ALA A 49 7.61 -8.19 -8.98
N LEU A 50 7.82 -7.07 -9.67
CA LEU A 50 7.34 -5.76 -9.26
C LEU A 50 5.81 -5.69 -9.29
N PHE A 51 5.20 -6.19 -10.37
CA PHE A 51 3.76 -6.24 -10.47
C PHE A 51 3.15 -7.09 -9.35
N GLU A 52 3.61 -8.33 -9.18
CA GLU A 52 3.06 -9.28 -8.22
C GLU A 52 3.19 -8.82 -6.76
N LYS A 53 4.39 -8.36 -6.37
CA LYS A 53 4.74 -8.09 -4.96
C LYS A 53 4.43 -6.68 -4.49
N VAL A 54 4.20 -5.76 -5.42
CA VAL A 54 4.02 -4.34 -5.10
C VAL A 54 2.72 -3.82 -5.68
N ILE A 55 2.57 -3.81 -7.01
CA ILE A 55 1.43 -3.18 -7.68
C ILE A 55 0.15 -3.94 -7.34
N ASN A 56 0.11 -5.25 -7.60
CA ASN A 56 -1.06 -6.08 -7.41
C ASN A 56 -1.60 -6.00 -5.96
N GLN A 57 -0.71 -5.90 -4.96
CA GLN A 57 -1.06 -5.89 -3.54
C GLN A 57 -1.79 -4.62 -3.09
N GLY A 58 -1.59 -3.48 -3.77
CA GLY A 58 -2.11 -2.17 -3.30
C GLY A 58 -2.97 -1.42 -4.31
N ILE A 59 -2.94 -1.81 -5.59
CA ILE A 59 -3.58 -1.03 -6.66
C ILE A 59 -5.10 -1.00 -6.54
N ASP A 60 -5.74 -2.07 -6.05
CA ASP A 60 -7.19 -2.10 -5.87
C ASP A 60 -7.66 -1.07 -4.82
N GLU A 61 -6.94 -0.95 -3.70
CA GLU A 61 -7.24 0.03 -2.67
C GLU A 61 -7.10 1.46 -3.21
N PHE A 62 -6.02 1.72 -3.95
CA PHE A 62 -5.79 3.00 -4.60
C PHE A 62 -6.92 3.38 -5.56
N LEU A 63 -7.36 2.45 -6.40
CA LEU A 63 -8.48 2.67 -7.32
C LEU A 63 -9.79 2.91 -6.57
N MET A 64 -10.07 2.14 -5.51
CA MET A 64 -11.25 2.36 -4.66
C MET A 64 -11.28 3.75 -4.03
N LEU A 65 -10.12 4.27 -3.59
CA LEU A 65 -10.02 5.62 -3.05
C LEU A 65 -10.35 6.70 -4.09
N ILE A 66 -9.93 6.50 -5.36
CA ILE A 66 -10.28 7.40 -6.46
C ILE A 66 -11.79 7.35 -6.75
N PHE A 67 -12.38 6.15 -6.84
CA PHE A 67 -13.80 5.98 -7.11
C PHE A 67 -14.69 6.58 -6.01
N SER A 68 -14.24 6.48 -4.75
CA SER A 68 -14.95 7.02 -3.60
C SER A 68 -15.03 8.56 -3.59
N ASN A 69 -14.06 9.23 -4.21
CA ASN A 69 -14.05 10.69 -4.26
C ASN A 69 -15.00 11.23 -5.34
N SER A 70 -16.11 11.86 -4.93
CA SER A 70 -17.12 12.40 -5.85
C SER A 70 -16.62 13.51 -6.78
N LYS A 71 -15.56 14.24 -6.41
CA LYS A 71 -15.00 15.34 -7.20
C LYS A 71 -14.03 14.87 -8.30
N ALA A 72 -13.58 13.62 -8.23
CA ALA A 72 -12.55 13.06 -9.11
C ALA A 72 -13.07 12.65 -10.50
N LYS A 73 -13.79 13.53 -11.21
CA LYS A 73 -14.48 13.18 -12.48
C LYS A 73 -13.54 12.57 -13.54
N LEU A 74 -12.46 13.26 -13.90
CA LEU A 74 -11.49 12.76 -14.89
C LEU A 74 -10.73 11.53 -14.38
N TYR A 75 -10.29 11.56 -13.12
CA TYR A 75 -9.51 10.47 -12.53
C TYR A 75 -10.31 9.17 -12.41
N LYS A 76 -11.64 9.22 -12.31
CA LYS A 76 -12.49 8.02 -12.35
C LYS A 76 -12.44 7.32 -13.70
N GLU A 77 -12.45 8.07 -14.80
CA GLU A 77 -12.31 7.47 -16.13
C GLU A 77 -10.94 6.83 -16.31
N ILE A 78 -9.88 7.49 -15.84
CA ILE A 78 -8.52 6.93 -15.82
C ILE A 78 -8.47 5.67 -14.93
N ALA A 79 -9.13 5.70 -13.77
CA ALA A 79 -9.21 4.57 -12.87
C ALA A 79 -9.97 3.38 -13.46
N ASN A 80 -11.00 3.61 -14.29
CA ASN A 80 -11.70 2.54 -15.02
C ASN A 80 -10.74 1.83 -15.99
N ILE A 81 -9.98 2.60 -16.78
CA ILE A 81 -8.98 2.04 -17.71
C ILE A 81 -7.91 1.28 -16.92
N ALA A 82 -7.40 1.87 -15.84
CA ALA A 82 -6.40 1.24 -14.99
C ALA A 82 -6.94 -0.06 -14.35
N ALA A 83 -8.19 -0.11 -13.90
CA ALA A 83 -8.79 -1.31 -13.34
C ALA A 83 -8.81 -2.46 -14.36
N GLN A 84 -9.24 -2.19 -15.60
CA GLN A 84 -9.25 -3.17 -16.69
C GLN A 84 -7.84 -3.62 -17.07
N PHE A 85 -6.88 -2.68 -17.11
CA PHE A 85 -5.48 -3.02 -17.35
C PHE A 85 -4.91 -3.95 -16.27
N ILE A 86 -5.19 -3.70 -14.99
CA ILE A 86 -4.74 -4.55 -13.88
C ILE A 86 -5.39 -5.93 -13.94
N GLU A 87 -6.67 -6.04 -14.26
CA GLU A 87 -7.34 -7.33 -14.46
C GLU A 87 -6.72 -8.13 -15.61
N PHE A 88 -6.38 -7.45 -16.71
CA PHE A 88 -5.68 -8.07 -17.83
C PHE A 88 -4.28 -8.56 -17.44
N GLU A 89 -3.48 -7.74 -16.77
CA GLU A 89 -2.14 -8.13 -16.29
C GLU A 89 -2.20 -9.31 -15.32
N ARG A 90 -3.18 -9.32 -14.42
CA ARG A 90 -3.44 -10.46 -13.53
C ARG A 90 -3.71 -11.73 -14.32
N TYR A 91 -4.56 -11.65 -15.34
CA TYR A 91 -4.85 -12.79 -16.21
C TYR A 91 -3.59 -13.30 -16.93
N CYS A 92 -2.80 -12.40 -17.52
CA CYS A 92 -1.56 -12.75 -18.21
C CYS A 92 -0.51 -13.41 -17.31
N PHE A 93 -0.43 -13.00 -16.05
CA PHE A 93 0.51 -13.57 -15.08
C PHE A 93 -0.09 -14.70 -14.23
N GLU A 94 -1.32 -15.12 -14.49
CA GLU A 94 -2.06 -16.13 -13.71
C GLU A 94 -2.13 -15.77 -12.22
N LEU A 95 -2.29 -14.48 -11.91
CA LEU A 95 -2.34 -13.95 -10.56
C LEU A 95 -3.78 -13.75 -10.11
N GLU A 96 -4.07 -14.17 -8.88
CA GLU A 96 -5.34 -13.85 -8.25
C GLU A 96 -5.35 -12.43 -7.69
N LYS A 97 -6.57 -11.89 -7.57
CA LYS A 97 -6.80 -10.65 -6.85
C LYS A 97 -6.44 -10.86 -5.36
N PRO A 98 -5.56 -10.03 -4.77
CA PRO A 98 -5.19 -10.20 -3.38
C PRO A 98 -6.41 -10.03 -2.49
N THR A 99 -6.67 -11.00 -1.61
CA THR A 99 -7.66 -10.83 -0.54
C THR A 99 -7.20 -9.71 0.39
N ILE A 100 -7.91 -8.58 0.33
CA ILE A 100 -7.76 -7.50 1.31
C ILE A 100 -8.21 -8.07 2.65
N LYS A 101 -7.26 -8.47 3.49
CA LYS A 101 -7.58 -8.83 4.87
C LYS A 101 -8.01 -7.54 5.55
N PRO A 102 -9.26 -7.43 6.05
CA PRO A 102 -9.64 -6.26 6.80
C PRO A 102 -8.63 -6.11 7.94
N SER A 103 -8.02 -4.92 8.05
CA SER A 103 -7.21 -4.54 9.21
C SER A 103 -7.93 -5.04 10.45
N LYS A 104 -7.27 -5.89 11.26
CA LYS A 104 -7.86 -6.51 12.46
C LYS A 104 -8.60 -5.40 13.18
N LYS A 105 -9.95 -5.47 13.14
CA LYS A 105 -10.80 -4.40 13.63
C LYS A 105 -10.36 -4.12 15.04
N VAL A 106 -9.89 -2.91 15.18
CA VAL A 106 -9.39 -2.37 16.40
C VAL A 106 -10.64 -2.08 17.22
N GLN A 107 -10.85 -2.79 18.34
CA GLN A 107 -12.02 -2.55 19.18
C GLN A 107 -11.92 -1.10 19.70
N ASN A 108 -12.89 -0.25 19.32
CA ASN A 108 -12.88 1.21 19.54
C ASN A 108 -11.70 1.98 18.91
N ASP A 109 -11.26 1.63 17.69
CA ASP A 109 -10.20 2.37 16.96
C ASP A 109 -8.82 2.43 17.68
N LEU A 110 -8.62 1.64 18.73
CA LEU A 110 -7.43 1.62 19.59
C LEU A 110 -6.59 0.35 19.48
N SER A 111 -5.38 0.47 18.92
CA SER A 111 -4.45 -0.68 18.78
C SER A 111 -4.42 -1.53 20.06
N ARG A 112 -4.22 -2.84 19.97
CA ARG A 112 -4.17 -3.74 21.15
C ARG A 112 -3.26 -3.19 22.27
N SER A 113 -2.14 -2.57 21.91
CA SER A 113 -1.23 -1.89 22.85
C SER A 113 -1.87 -0.67 23.52
N GLU A 114 -2.61 0.15 22.77
CA GLU A 114 -3.26 1.37 23.25
C GLU A 114 -4.48 1.07 24.13
N PHE A 115 -5.24 0.01 23.79
CA PHE A 115 -6.31 -0.51 24.65
C PHE A 115 -5.77 -0.94 26.03
N LEU A 116 -4.69 -1.74 26.05
CA LEU A 116 -4.06 -2.20 27.30
C LEU A 116 -3.52 -1.04 28.15
N ARG A 117 -2.94 -0.01 27.52
CA ARG A 117 -2.48 1.21 28.24
C ARG A 117 -3.65 1.95 28.89
N ARG A 118 -4.78 2.09 28.20
CA ARG A 118 -5.97 2.77 28.73
C ARG A 118 -6.62 2.00 29.87
N GLU A 119 -6.70 0.67 29.78
CA GLU A 119 -7.17 -0.16 30.90
C GLU A 119 -6.26 -0.05 32.12
N ALA A 120 -4.94 -0.12 31.94
CA ALA A 120 -3.98 0.03 33.02
C ALA A 120 -4.09 1.40 33.72
N ASN A 121 -4.26 2.49 32.96
CA ASN A 121 -4.48 3.83 33.51
C ASN A 121 -5.83 3.98 34.21
N LYS A 122 -6.89 3.34 33.70
CA LYS A 122 -8.21 3.32 34.37
C LYS A 122 -8.13 2.60 35.72
N GLN A 123 -7.43 1.46 35.78
CA GLN A 123 -7.20 0.72 37.03
C GLN A 123 -6.33 1.48 38.04
N ARG A 124 -5.31 2.21 37.58
CA ARG A 124 -4.51 3.09 38.46
C ARG A 124 -5.35 4.21 39.07
N ARG A 125 -6.13 4.91 38.26
CA ARG A 125 -7.02 5.99 38.73
C ARG A 125 -8.12 5.50 39.67
N SER A 126 -8.64 4.29 39.46
CA SER A 126 -9.61 3.71 40.40
C SER A 126 -8.94 3.37 41.74
N ARG A 127 -7.70 2.85 41.72
CA ARG A 127 -6.92 2.56 42.94
C ARG A 127 -6.58 3.83 43.72
N GLU A 128 -6.13 4.88 43.04
CA GLU A 128 -5.83 6.19 43.64
C GLU A 128 -7.09 6.83 44.27
N LYS A 129 -8.24 6.76 43.59
CA LYS A 129 -9.52 7.23 44.15
C LYS A 129 -9.98 6.42 45.36
N SER A 130 -9.74 5.11 45.39
CA SER A 130 -10.06 4.27 46.54
C SER A 130 -9.09 4.39 47.72
N GLN A 131 -7.90 5.00 47.51
CA GLN A 131 -6.89 5.20 48.56
C GLN A 131 -6.92 6.60 49.19
N GLY A 132 -7.85 7.48 48.79
CA GLY A 132 -8.21 8.68 49.55
C GLY A 132 -7.04 9.61 49.90
N ILE A 133 -6.28 10.05 48.90
CA ILE A 133 -5.37 11.19 49.06
C ILE A 133 -6.05 12.39 48.39
N SER A 134 -6.77 13.17 49.20
CA SER A 134 -7.09 14.58 48.91
C SER A 134 -5.86 15.44 49.12
#